data_AF-A0A965FRL8-F1
#
_entry.id   AF-A0A965FRL8-F1
#
_cell.length_a   1.000
_cell.length_b   1.000
_cell.length_c   1.000
_cell.angle_alpha   90.00
_cell.angle_beta   90.00
_cell.angle_gamma   90.00
#
_symmetry.space_group_name_H-M   'P 1'
#
loop_
_entity.id
_entity.type
_entity.pdbx_description
1 polymer ?
#
loop_
_entity_poly.entity_id
_entity_poly.type
_entity_poly.pdbx_seq_one_letter_code
_entity_poly.pdbx_strand_id
1 'polypeptide(L)'
;MVLARAVAARYLSEVARPEYRLTIFLSGAEGRNIPSLLSGMRDGRLRLAGMSAPPDFGVREEFDSVAVWSSEDKTLRKLAAWFEARGFETSGVH
;
A
#
# COMPACT_ATOMS: atom_id res chain seq x y z
N MET A 1 13.90 6.41 -34.69
CA MET A 1 13.35 5.32 -33.84
C MET A 1 12.18 5.83 -32.99
N VAL A 2 11.02 6.10 -33.58
CA VAL A 2 9.83 6.60 -32.84
C VAL A 2 8.78 5.50 -32.65
N LEU A 3 8.64 4.59 -33.64
CA LEU A 3 7.71 3.46 -33.58
C LEU A 3 8.02 2.48 -32.43
N ALA A 4 9.29 2.12 -32.21
CA ALA A 4 9.68 1.15 -31.19
C ALA A 4 9.34 1.63 -29.76
N ARG A 5 9.45 2.94 -29.49
CA ARG A 5 9.04 3.54 -28.21
C ARG A 5 7.52 3.52 -28.04
N ALA A 6 6.76 3.82 -29.09
CA ALA A 6 5.30 3.82 -29.03
C ALA A 6 4.74 2.41 -28.79
N VAL A 7 5.31 1.40 -29.45
CA VAL A 7 4.95 -0.01 -29.24
C VAL A 7 5.33 -0.48 -27.84
N ALA A 8 6.53 -0.14 -27.35
CA ALA A 8 6.95 -0.46 -25.99
C ALA A 8 6.08 0.23 -24.93
N ALA A 9 5.74 1.50 -25.12
CA ALA A 9 4.86 2.24 -24.21
C ALA A 9 3.46 1.64 -24.16
N ARG A 10 2.91 1.24 -25.33
CA ARG A 10 1.60 0.59 -25.40
C ARG A 10 1.60 -0.79 -24.75
N TYR A 11 2.62 -1.60 -25.01
CA TYR A 11 2.78 -2.90 -24.35
C TYR A 11 2.93 -2.75 -22.83
N LEU A 12 3.74 -1.79 -22.38
CA LEU A 12 3.87 -1.48 -20.95
C LEU A 12 2.54 -1.01 -20.35
N SER A 13 1.74 -0.20 -21.05
CA SER A 13 0.41 0.20 -20.55
C SER A 13 -0.62 -0.92 -20.55
N GLU A 14 -0.53 -1.87 -21.49
CA GLU A 14 -1.43 -3.02 -21.58
C GLU A 14 -1.08 -4.11 -20.55
N VAL A 15 0.19 -4.19 -20.13
CA VAL A 15 0.69 -5.19 -19.16
C VAL A 15 0.85 -4.64 -17.74
N ALA A 16 1.02 -3.32 -17.58
CA ALA A 16 1.12 -2.68 -16.27
C ALA A 16 -0.23 -2.77 -15.56
N ARG A 17 -0.30 -3.65 -14.56
CA ARG A 17 -1.36 -3.58 -13.57
C ARG A 17 -1.14 -2.31 -12.76
N PRO A 18 -2.17 -1.47 -12.53
CA PRO A 18 -2.04 -0.34 -11.64
C PRO A 18 -1.62 -0.87 -10.28
N GLU A 19 -0.51 -0.36 -9.75
CA GLU A 19 -0.03 -0.64 -8.40
C GLU A 19 -0.10 0.67 -7.63
N TYR A 20 -0.99 0.71 -6.66
CA TYR A 20 -1.18 1.84 -5.79
C TYR A 20 -0.31 1.67 -4.56
N ARG A 21 0.21 2.77 -4.03
CA ARG A 21 1.12 2.78 -2.88
C ARG A 21 0.64 3.73 -1.79
N LEU A 22 0.91 3.35 -0.56
CA LEU A 22 0.65 4.14 0.64
C LEU A 22 1.83 3.98 1.58
N THR A 23 2.37 5.10 2.07
CA THR A 23 3.38 5.12 3.12
C THR A 23 2.74 5.64 4.40
N ILE A 24 2.94 4.92 5.50
CA ILE A 24 2.47 5.29 6.84
C ILE A 24 3.70 5.65 7.67
N PHE A 25 3.77 6.87 8.16
CA PHE A 25 4.91 7.34 8.95
C PHE A 25 4.74 6.93 10.41
N LEU A 26 5.78 6.30 10.97
CA LEU A 26 5.81 5.80 12.32
C LEU A 26 6.33 6.90 13.24
N SER A 27 5.43 7.49 14.03
CA SER A 27 5.79 8.47 15.06
C SER A 27 5.66 7.87 16.46
N GLY A 28 6.73 7.99 17.27
CA GLY A 28 6.71 7.62 18.70
C GLY A 28 6.58 6.12 19.00
N ALA A 29 6.13 5.78 20.21
CA ALA A 29 6.01 4.41 20.70
C ALA A 29 4.87 3.61 20.05
N GLU A 30 3.82 4.30 19.57
CA GLU A 30 2.64 3.68 18.96
C GLU A 30 2.93 3.08 17.57
N GLY A 31 3.94 3.59 16.87
CA GLY A 31 4.37 3.08 15.56
C GLY A 31 4.98 1.68 15.58
N ARG A 32 5.46 1.19 16.74
CA ARG A 32 6.22 -0.07 16.83
C ARG A 32 5.43 -1.31 16.42
N ASN A 33 4.11 -1.31 16.58
CA ASN A 33 3.27 -2.46 16.29
C ASN A 33 2.68 -2.44 14.86
N ILE A 34 2.82 -1.33 14.14
CA ILE A 34 2.24 -1.12 12.80
C ILE A 34 2.77 -2.14 11.78
N PRO A 35 4.09 -2.40 11.69
CA PRO A 35 4.61 -3.38 10.73
C PRO A 35 4.07 -4.79 10.96
N SER A 36 3.98 -5.21 12.22
CA SER A 36 3.43 -6.53 12.59
C SER A 36 1.94 -6.63 12.30
N LEU A 37 1.19 -5.56 12.55
CA LEU A 37 -0.23 -5.47 12.27
C LEU A 37 -0.53 -5.56 10.76
N LEU A 38 0.22 -4.82 9.94
CA LEU A 38 0.09 -4.85 8.48
C LEU A 38 0.53 -6.20 7.90
N SER A 39 1.61 -6.79 8.42
CA SER A 39 2.04 -8.14 8.04
C SER A 39 1.00 -9.20 8.41
N GLY A 40 0.36 -9.07 9.58
CA GLY A 40 -0.73 -9.96 9.99
C GLY A 40 -1.98 -9.82 9.11
N MET A 41 -2.28 -8.62 8.63
CA MET A 41 -3.34 -8.40 7.64
C MET A 41 -2.99 -9.05 6.30
N ARG A 42 -1.76 -8.85 5.80
CA ARG A 42 -1.24 -9.49 4.57
C ARG A 42 -1.37 -11.00 4.62
N ASP A 43 -0.97 -11.60 5.73
CA ASP A 43 -0.96 -13.05 5.92
C ASP A 43 -2.38 -13.61 6.20
N GLY A 44 -3.43 -12.76 6.16
CA GLY A 44 -4.82 -13.14 6.41
C GLY A 44 -5.15 -13.50 7.86
N ARG A 45 -4.21 -13.26 8.79
CA ARG A 45 -4.36 -13.55 10.24
C ARG A 45 -5.22 -12.50 10.94
N LEU A 46 -5.25 -11.29 10.41
CA LEU A 46 -5.97 -10.15 10.96
C LEU A 46 -6.84 -9.48 9.89
N ARG A 47 -7.94 -8.87 10.34
CA ARG A 47 -8.77 -7.97 9.53
C ARG A 47 -8.74 -6.59 10.15
N LEU A 48 -8.42 -5.57 9.38
CA LEU A 48 -8.41 -4.18 9.84
C LEU A 48 -9.68 -3.49 9.37
N ALA A 49 -10.50 -2.99 10.30
CA ALA A 49 -11.77 -2.33 9.98
C ALA A 49 -12.71 -3.15 9.07
N GLY A 50 -12.68 -4.49 9.21
CA GLY A 50 -13.43 -5.40 8.34
C GLY A 50 -12.83 -5.59 6.94
N MET A 51 -11.68 -4.98 6.64
CA MET A 51 -10.93 -5.20 5.40
C MET A 51 -10.05 -6.45 5.52
N SER A 52 -9.99 -7.21 4.42
CA SER A 52 -8.99 -8.24 4.19
C SER A 52 -7.92 -7.73 3.23
N ALA A 53 -6.69 -8.20 3.38
CA ALA A 53 -5.66 -7.94 2.38
C ALA A 53 -6.05 -8.58 1.03
N PRO A 54 -5.98 -7.84 -0.08
CA PRO A 54 -6.06 -8.43 -1.42
C PRO A 54 -4.86 -9.35 -1.67
N PRO A 55 -4.94 -10.27 -2.65
CA PRO A 55 -3.90 -11.28 -2.90
C PRO A 55 -2.51 -10.72 -3.20
N ASP A 56 -2.45 -9.50 -3.72
CA ASP A 56 -1.23 -8.79 -4.11
C ASP A 56 -0.79 -7.74 -3.09
N PHE A 57 -1.40 -7.74 -1.89
CA PHE A 57 -1.08 -6.79 -0.84
C PHE A 57 0.37 -6.99 -0.38
N GLY A 58 1.19 -5.96 -0.57
CA GLY A 58 2.57 -5.93 -0.12
C GLY A 58 2.75 -5.04 1.09
N VAL A 59 3.73 -5.40 1.92
CA VAL A 59 4.13 -4.64 3.11
C VAL A 59 5.65 -4.63 3.15
N ARG A 60 6.23 -3.45 3.34
CA ARG A 60 7.67 -3.25 3.54
C ARG A 60 7.87 -2.27 4.69
N GLU A 61 8.60 -2.74 5.69
CA GLU A 61 9.06 -1.90 6.78
C GLU A 61 10.28 -1.10 6.34
N GLU A 62 10.27 0.18 6.65
CA GLU A 62 11.40 1.11 6.51
C GLU A 62 11.77 1.65 7.90
N PHE A 63 12.79 2.51 7.98
CA PHE A 63 13.33 2.96 9.26
C PHE A 63 12.30 3.70 10.12
N ASP A 64 11.53 4.60 9.52
CA ASP A 64 10.56 5.48 10.18
C ASP A 64 9.17 5.39 9.53
N SER A 65 8.95 4.40 8.67
CA SER A 65 7.70 4.26 7.94
C SER A 65 7.41 2.82 7.54
N VAL A 66 6.18 2.56 7.14
CA VAL A 66 5.80 1.31 6.48
C VAL A 66 5.17 1.65 5.14
N ALA A 67 5.75 1.11 4.07
CA ALA A 67 5.20 1.18 2.74
C ALA A 67 4.31 -0.05 2.48
N VAL A 68 3.11 0.19 1.96
CA VAL A 68 2.19 -0.85 1.52
C VAL A 68 1.74 -0.58 0.09
N TRP A 69 1.47 -1.65 -0.64
CA TRP A 69 1.03 -1.56 -2.03
C TRP A 69 0.02 -2.64 -2.38
N SER A 70 -0.81 -2.37 -3.39
CA SER A 70 -1.77 -3.31 -3.97
C SER A 70 -2.33 -2.72 -5.26
N SER A 71 -2.86 -3.57 -6.13
CA SER A 71 -3.67 -3.14 -7.28
C SER A 71 -5.07 -2.63 -6.91
N GLU A 72 -5.51 -2.79 -5.66
CA GLU A 72 -6.83 -2.34 -5.21
C GLU A 72 -6.79 -0.98 -4.47
N ASP A 73 -6.99 0.10 -5.23
CA ASP A 73 -7.05 1.49 -4.73
C ASP A 73 -8.03 1.66 -3.55
N LYS A 74 -9.23 1.08 -3.64
CA LYS A 74 -10.26 1.21 -2.61
C LYS A 74 -9.80 0.68 -1.25
N THR A 75 -9.04 -0.40 -1.24
CA THR A 75 -8.53 -0.99 0.00
C THR A 75 -7.46 -0.10 0.62
N LEU A 76 -6.54 0.43 -0.19
CA LEU A 76 -5.51 1.35 0.31
C LEU A 76 -6.08 2.69 0.78
N ARG A 77 -7.10 3.24 0.11
CA ARG A 77 -7.76 4.48 0.57
C ARG A 77 -8.46 4.30 1.90
N LYS A 78 -9.16 3.18 2.09
CA LYS A 78 -9.79 2.85 3.38
C LYS A 78 -8.74 2.64 4.47
N LEU A 79 -7.61 2.00 4.14
CA LEU A 79 -6.50 1.81 5.05
C LEU A 79 -5.87 3.15 5.46
N ALA A 80 -5.61 4.05 4.51
CA ALA A 80 -5.13 5.40 4.76
C ALA A 80 -6.07 6.15 5.72
N ALA A 81 -7.37 6.20 5.41
CA ALA A 81 -8.36 6.84 6.25
C ALA A 81 -8.43 6.22 7.67
N TRP A 82 -8.22 4.90 7.80
CA TRP A 82 -8.21 4.22 9.09
C TRP A 82 -7.01 4.60 9.97
N PHE A 83 -5.84 4.81 9.36
CA PHE A 83 -4.63 5.27 10.02
C PHE A 83 -4.71 6.76 10.36
N GLU A 84 -5.17 7.60 9.44
CA GLU A 84 -5.38 9.03 9.66
C GLU A 84 -6.38 9.29 10.79
N ALA A 85 -7.46 8.52 10.86
CA ALA A 85 -8.43 8.58 11.97
C ALA A 85 -7.82 8.20 13.34
N ARG A 86 -6.64 7.58 13.36
CA ARG A 86 -5.87 7.24 14.57
C ARG A 86 -4.69 8.18 14.81
N GLY A 87 -4.55 9.24 14.01
CA GLY A 87 -3.50 10.24 14.17
C GLY A 87 -2.17 9.86 13.52
N PHE A 88 -2.13 8.83 12.68
CA PHE A 88 -0.94 8.53 11.88
C PHE A 88 -0.88 9.43 10.65
N GLU A 89 0.32 9.89 10.31
CA GLU A 89 0.58 10.61 9.08
C GLU A 89 0.76 9.60 7.92
N THR A 90 0.18 9.91 6.75
CA THR A 90 0.30 9.08 5.56
C THR A 90 0.70 9.91 4.34
N SER A 91 1.32 9.27 3.35
CA SER A 91 1.64 9.92 2.06
C SER A 91 0.43 10.19 1.18
N GLY A 92 -0.76 9.70 1.56
CA GLY A 92 -1.86 9.47 0.62
C GLY A 92 -1.57 8.32 -0.36
N VAL A 93 -2.62 7.90 -1.06
CA VAL A 93 -2.56 6.82 -2.07
C VAL A 93 -2.18 7.40 -3.43
N HIS A 94 -1.13 6.87 -4.05
CA HIS A 94 -0.61 7.28 -5.35
C HIS A 94 -0.26 6.11 -6.25
#